data_AF-A0ABD5DWX3-F1
#
_entry.id   AF-A0ABD5DWX3-F1
#
_cell.length_a   1.000
_cell.length_b   1.000
_cell.length_c   1.000
_cell.angle_alpha   90.00
_cell.angle_beta   90.00
_cell.angle_gamma   90.00
#
_symmetry.space_group_name_H-M   'P 1'
#
loop_
_entity.id
_entity.type
_entity.pdbx_description
1 polymer ?
#
loop_
_entity_poly.entity_id
_entity_poly.type
_entity_poly.pdbx_seq_one_letter_code
_entity_poly.pdbx_strand_id
1 'polypeptide(L)'
;AVLRSTIRESLASEAMHALGIPTTRALAMVTSDTPVYRERVEPGAMLMRVAESHVRFGHFEHFYYRREPQKVQQLADYVIR
;
A
#
# COMPACT_ATOMS: atom_id res chain seq x y z
N ALA A 1 6.87 -5.03 -7.89
CA ALA A 1 6.90 -3.67 -8.46
C ALA A 1 8.18 -3.52 -9.29
N VAL A 2 8.47 -2.34 -9.84
CA VAL A 2 9.75 -2.02 -10.52
C VAL A 2 10.59 -1.11 -9.64
N LEU A 3 11.92 -1.18 -9.77
CA LEU A 3 12.85 -0.45 -8.91
C LEU A 3 12.59 1.07 -8.87
N ARG A 4 12.30 1.69 -10.02
CA ARG A 4 11.99 3.13 -10.06
C ARG A 4 10.79 3.49 -9.18
N SER A 5 9.80 2.61 -9.09
CA SER A 5 8.56 2.85 -8.35
C SER A 5 8.80 2.70 -6.86
N THR A 6 9.53 1.67 -6.45
CA THR A 6 9.83 1.41 -5.03
C THR A 6 10.74 2.47 -4.44
N ILE A 7 11.71 2.99 -5.21
CA ILE A 7 12.55 4.14 -4.80
C ILE A 7 11.67 5.37 -4.56
N ARG A 8 10.81 5.72 -5.51
CA ARG A 8 9.94 6.92 -5.41
C ARG A 8 8.97 6.82 -4.24
N GLU A 9 8.34 5.65 -4.05
CA GLU A 9 7.42 5.43 -2.91
C GLU A 9 8.17 5.53 -1.59
N SER A 10 9.35 4.92 -1.46
CA SER A 10 10.16 5.03 -0.24
C SER A 10 10.56 6.47 0.09
N LEU A 11 11.04 7.23 -0.90
CA LEU A 11 11.45 8.62 -0.70
C LEU A 11 10.26 9.51 -0.32
N ALA A 12 9.14 9.38 -1.03
CA ALA A 12 7.95 10.18 -0.75
C ALA A 12 7.35 9.84 0.62
N SER A 13 7.24 8.55 0.96
CA SER A 13 6.73 8.09 2.26
C SER A 13 7.53 8.66 3.43
N GLU A 14 8.86 8.53 3.40
CA GLU A 14 9.68 9.00 4.53
C GLU A 14 9.83 10.52 4.56
N ALA A 15 9.84 11.19 3.40
CA ALA A 15 9.82 12.65 3.35
C ALA A 15 8.52 13.22 3.95
N MET A 16 7.36 12.66 3.60
CA MET A 16 6.07 13.07 4.15
C MET A 16 6.03 12.86 5.67
N HIS A 17 6.54 11.73 6.15
CA HIS A 17 6.65 11.47 7.59
C HIS A 17 7.57 12.50 8.28
N ALA A 18 8.74 12.80 7.71
CA ALA A 18 9.67 13.79 8.24
C ALA A 18 9.08 15.22 8.26
N LEU A 19 8.13 15.52 7.37
CA LEU A 19 7.38 16.77 7.35
C LEU A 19 6.21 16.79 8.35
N GLY A 20 6.00 15.72 9.12
CA GLY A 20 4.88 15.60 10.07
C GLY A 20 3.53 15.32 9.40
N ILE A 21 3.51 14.91 8.13
CA ILE A 21 2.28 14.62 7.40
C ILE A 21 1.94 13.13 7.54
N PRO A 22 0.70 12.76 7.92
CA PRO A 22 0.28 11.37 8.02
C PRO A 22 0.46 10.62 6.69
N THR A 23 1.18 9.49 6.75
CA THR A 23 1.55 8.69 5.59
C THR A 23 1.92 7.27 6.02
N THR A 24 1.89 6.32 5.08
CA THR A 24 2.48 4.99 5.30
C THR A 24 4.01 5.07 5.29
N ARG A 25 4.67 4.20 6.06
CA ARG A 25 6.12 4.15 6.21
C ARG A 25 6.77 3.13 5.28
N ALA A 26 8.01 3.39 4.88
CA ALA A 26 8.83 2.50 4.07
C ALA A 26 9.97 1.93 4.92
N LEU A 27 9.91 0.62 5.23
CA LEU A 27 10.87 -0.03 6.12
C LEU A 27 12.12 -0.54 5.37
N ALA A 28 11.92 -1.22 4.24
CA ALA A 28 13.01 -1.78 3.45
C ALA A 28 12.61 -1.95 1.98
N MET A 29 13.59 -1.96 1.09
CA MET A 29 13.41 -2.23 -0.34
C MET A 29 14.44 -3.26 -0.81
N VAL A 30 13.98 -4.20 -1.64
CA VAL A 30 14.84 -5.25 -2.23
C VAL A 30 14.68 -5.22 -3.74
N THR A 31 15.80 -5.29 -4.47
CA THR A 31 15.82 -5.42 -5.93
C THR A 31 16.21 -6.83 -6.36
N SER A 32 16.01 -7.16 -7.63
CA SER A 32 16.36 -8.45 -8.22
C SER A 32 16.67 -8.30 -9.71
N ASP A 33 17.36 -9.28 -10.28
CA ASP A 33 17.58 -9.39 -11.73
C ASP A 33 16.34 -9.89 -12.50
N THR A 34 15.20 -10.07 -11.82
CA THR A 34 13.95 -10.50 -12.46
C THR A 34 13.46 -9.40 -13.40
N PRO A 35 13.31 -9.66 -14.72
CA PRO A 35 12.81 -8.67 -15.66
C PRO A 35 11.31 -8.44 -15.47
N VAL A 36 10.90 -7.18 -15.40
CA VAL A 36 9.49 -6.76 -15.34
C VAL A 36 9.18 -5.86 -16.54
N TYR A 37 8.13 -6.21 -17.28
CA TYR A 37 7.72 -5.48 -18.48
C TYR A 37 6.77 -4.33 -18.14
N ARG A 38 7.17 -3.11 -18.51
CA ARG A 38 6.39 -1.86 -18.47
C ARG A 38 6.52 -1.16 -19.82
N GLU A 39 6.66 0.16 -19.87
CA GLU A 39 7.03 0.89 -21.10
C GLU A 39 8.44 0.52 -21.60
N ARG A 40 9.31 0.10 -20.67
CA ARG A 40 10.62 -0.52 -20.90
C ARG A 40 10.79 -1.73 -19.96
N VAL A 41 11.73 -2.61 -20.26
CA VAL A 41 12.09 -3.71 -19.34
C VAL A 41 12.85 -3.11 -18.15
N GLU A 42 12.44 -3.48 -16.94
CA GLU A 42 12.99 -2.94 -15.69
C GLU A 42 13.29 -4.02 -14.67
N PRO A 43 14.22 -3.79 -13.72
CA PRO A 43 14.47 -4.71 -12.63
C PRO A 43 13.28 -4.76 -11.67
N GLY A 44 12.87 -5.97 -11.33
CA GLY A 44 11.86 -6.25 -10.31
C GLY A 44 12.33 -5.79 -8.94
N ALA A 45 11.42 -5.19 -8.17
CA ALA A 45 11.67 -4.75 -6.81
C ALA A 45 10.45 -4.94 -5.90
N MET A 46 10.72 -5.07 -4.60
CA MET A 46 9.72 -5.13 -3.53
C MET A 46 9.99 -4.03 -2.51
N LEU A 47 8.92 -3.48 -1.94
CA LEU A 47 8.95 -2.50 -0.85
C LEU A 47 8.17 -3.05 0.34
N MET A 48 8.80 -3.06 1.51
CA MET A 48 8.15 -3.39 2.77
C MET A 48 7.51 -2.12 3.35
N ARG A 49 6.19 -2.00 3.16
CA ARG A 49 5.39 -0.87 3.64
C ARG A 49 4.77 -1.18 4.99
N VAL A 50 4.83 -0.21 5.90
CA VAL A 50 4.31 -0.31 7.27
C VAL A 50 3.26 0.76 7.52
N ALA A 51 2.15 0.37 8.14
CA ALA A 51 1.04 1.25 8.54
C ALA A 51 0.25 0.57 9.65
N GLU A 52 -0.42 1.33 10.50
CA GLU A 52 -1.32 0.80 11.54
C GLU A 52 -2.48 0.00 10.93
N SER A 53 -2.97 0.42 9.77
CA SER A 53 -3.99 -0.28 9.00
C SER A 53 -3.79 -0.09 7.51
N HIS A 54 -4.19 -1.10 6.73
CA HIS A 54 -4.26 -1.04 5.27
C HIS A 54 -5.72 -1.04 4.76
N VAL A 55 -6.69 -0.89 5.67
CA VAL A 55 -8.10 -0.71 5.31
C VAL A 55 -8.28 0.59 4.53
N ARG A 56 -9.21 0.56 3.58
CA ARG A 56 -9.51 1.64 2.62
C ARG A 56 -11.02 1.71 2.45
N PHE A 57 -11.54 2.84 1.99
CA PHE A 57 -12.97 2.96 1.69
C PHE A 57 -13.46 1.87 0.71
N GLY A 58 -12.64 1.51 -0.28
CA GLY A 58 -12.92 0.40 -1.20
C GLY A 58 -13.16 -0.97 -0.55
N HIS A 59 -12.65 -1.22 0.66
CA HIS A 59 -12.96 -2.47 1.38
C HIS A 59 -14.42 -2.49 1.87
N PHE A 60 -14.96 -1.35 2.30
CA PHE A 60 -16.37 -1.23 2.66
C PHE A 60 -17.26 -1.30 1.41
N GLU A 61 -16.88 -0.56 0.36
CA GLU A 61 -17.59 -0.57 -0.93
C GLU A 61 -17.67 -1.97 -1.53
N HIS A 62 -16.59 -2.77 -1.41
CA HIS A 62 -16.53 -4.14 -1.89
C HIS A 62 -17.68 -5.01 -1.33
N PHE A 63 -17.92 -4.95 -0.02
CA PHE A 63 -18.99 -5.72 0.62
C PHE A 63 -20.37 -5.09 0.41
N TYR A 64 -20.43 -3.76 0.36
CA TYR A 64 -21.67 -3.04 0.08
C TYR A 64 -22.25 -3.40 -1.29
N TYR A 65 -21.45 -3.34 -2.37
CA TYR A 65 -21.93 -3.67 -3.72
C TYR A 65 -22.22 -5.15 -3.93
N ARG A 66 -21.69 -6.02 -3.07
CA ARG A 66 -22.04 -7.46 -3.02
C ARG A 66 -23.32 -7.74 -2.21
N ARG A 67 -23.97 -6.72 -1.65
CA ARG A 67 -25.14 -6.85 -0.77
C ARG A 67 -24.86 -7.73 0.46
N GLU A 68 -23.66 -7.60 1.02
CA GLU A 68 -23.22 -8.29 2.24
C GLU A 68 -23.10 -7.30 3.43
N PRO A 69 -24.21 -6.71 3.92
CA PRO A 69 -24.17 -5.64 4.92
C PRO A 69 -23.57 -6.10 6.26
N GLN A 70 -23.70 -7.38 6.60
CA GLN A 70 -23.10 -7.93 7.82
C GLN A 70 -21.57 -7.86 7.78
N LYS A 71 -20.95 -8.02 6.60
CA LYS A 71 -19.48 -7.90 6.45
C LYS A 71 -19.02 -6.45 6.45
N VAL A 72 -19.84 -5.52 5.96
CA VAL A 72 -19.60 -4.08 6.10
C VAL A 72 -19.55 -3.72 7.60
N GLN A 73 -20.53 -4.19 8.37
CA GLN A 73 -20.57 -3.98 9.81
C GLN A 73 -19.38 -4.63 10.52
N GLN A 74 -19.05 -5.88 10.19
CA GLN A 74 -17.88 -6.58 10.76
C GLN A 74 -16.58 -5.82 10.51
N LEU A 75 -16.40 -5.25 9.30
CA LEU A 75 -15.22 -4.45 8.99
C LEU A 75 -15.22 -3.12 9.76
N ALA A 76 -16.38 -2.49 9.94
CA ALA A 76 -16.50 -1.28 10.76
C ALA A 76 -16.14 -1.55 12.22
N ASP A 77 -16.68 -2.62 12.79
CA ASP A 77 -16.41 -3.04 14.17
C ASP A 77 -14.91 -3.35 14.38
N TYR A 78 -14.26 -3.96 13.38
CA TYR A 78 -12.82 -4.22 13.41
C TYR A 78 -11.97 -2.93 13.42
N VAL A 79 -12.38 -1.89 12.68
CA VAL A 79 -11.58 -0.64 12.55
C VAL A 79 -11.85 0.34 13.71
N ILE A 80 -13.02 0.27 14.35
CA ILE A 80 -13.39 1.15 15.48
C ILE A 80 -12.81 0.63 16.80
N ARG A 81 -12.61 -0.68 16.93
CA ARG A 81 -12.08 -1.32 18.16
C ARG A 81 -10.60 -0.99 18.39
#